data_AF-A0A5N6U822-F1
#
_entry.id   AF-A0A5N6U822-F1
#
_cell.length_a   1.000
_cell.length_b   1.000
_cell.length_c   1.000
_cell.angle_alpha   90.00
_cell.angle_beta   90.00
_cell.angle_gamma   90.00
#
_symmetry.space_group_name_H-M   'P 1'
#
loop_
_entity.id
_entity.type
_entity.pdbx_description
1 polymer ?
#
loop_
_entity_poly.entity_id
_entity_poly.type
_entity_poly.pdbx_seq_one_letter_code
_entity_poly.pdbx_strand_id
1 'polypeptide(L)'
;MPLVKIDLIRGARSRDEVKCLADVVQEAMRRYFNAPDRDRYQIITQHEDYELICEDTNLGFTWSGKLVIIQIFQQGRSQEQKVAAYKALFENLSSKCSVSEGDLI
;
A
#
# COMPACT_ATOMS: atom_id res chain seq x y z
N MET A 1 3.67 16.16 5.58
CA MET A 1 2.52 16.11 4.66
C MET A 1 2.76 15.11 3.53
N PRO A 2 2.87 13.81 3.82
CA PRO A 2 2.95 12.81 2.76
C PRO A 2 1.56 12.59 2.15
N LEU A 3 1.49 12.62 0.82
CA LEU A 3 0.31 12.17 0.08
C LEU A 3 0.50 10.69 -0.26
N VAL A 4 -0.48 9.87 0.09
CA VAL A 4 -0.50 8.46 -0.30
C VAL A 4 -1.62 8.22 -1.31
N LYS A 5 -1.29 7.63 -2.45
CA LYS A 5 -2.28 7.09 -3.39
C LYS A 5 -2.29 5.57 -3.26
N ILE A 6 -3.49 5.00 -3.23
CA ILE A 6 -3.71 3.57 -3.13
C ILE A 6 -4.59 3.18 -4.31
N ASP A 7 -4.04 2.43 -5.25
CA ASP A 7 -4.73 1.95 -6.43
C ASP A 7 -5.06 0.46 -6.25
N LEU A 8 -6.33 0.11 -6.45
CA LEU A 8 -6.89 -1.22 -6.18
C LEU A 8 -7.70 -1.73 -7.37
N ILE A 9 -7.84 -3.05 -7.48
CA ILE A 9 -8.82 -3.67 -8.39
C ILE A 9 -10.24 -3.49 -7.82
N ARG A 10 -11.17 -3.03 -8.65
CA ARG A 10 -12.57 -2.81 -8.32
C ARG A 10 -13.25 -4.12 -7.97
N GLY A 11 -14.02 -4.13 -6.88
CA GLY A 11 -14.78 -5.30 -6.44
C GLY A 11 -13.94 -6.43 -5.82
N ALA A 12 -12.61 -6.38 -5.91
CA ALA A 12 -11.72 -7.39 -5.31
C ALA A 12 -11.69 -7.34 -3.77
N ARG A 13 -12.15 -6.22 -3.18
CA ARG A 13 -12.21 -5.97 -1.74
C ARG A 13 -13.51 -5.30 -1.34
N SER A 14 -14.01 -5.66 -0.16
CA SER A 14 -15.12 -5.01 0.52
C SER A 14 -14.75 -3.61 1.01
N ARG A 15 -15.75 -2.80 1.34
CA ARG A 15 -15.57 -1.46 1.89
C ARG A 15 -14.71 -1.45 3.16
N ASP A 16 -14.92 -2.44 4.03
CA ASP A 16 -14.20 -2.55 5.30
C ASP A 16 -12.75 -2.94 5.09
N GLU A 17 -12.46 -3.83 4.12
CA GLU A 17 -11.09 -4.16 3.72
C GLU A 17 -10.37 -2.93 3.13
N VAL A 18 -11.04 -2.15 2.27
CA VAL A 18 -10.49 -0.91 1.71
C VAL A 18 -10.16 0.10 2.82
N LYS A 19 -11.05 0.24 3.81
CA LYS A 19 -10.80 1.11 4.97
C LYS A 19 -9.64 0.59 5.83
N CYS A 20 -9.59 -0.73 6.06
CA CYS A 20 -8.51 -1.38 6.79
C CYS A 20 -7.15 -1.10 6.15
N LEU A 21 -7.04 -1.25 4.82
CA LEU A 21 -5.82 -0.87 4.08
C LEU A 21 -5.40 0.57 4.36
N ALA A 22 -6.34 1.51 4.25
CA ALA A 22 -6.06 2.93 4.47
C ALA A 22 -5.59 3.20 5.91
N ASP A 23 -6.21 2.56 6.90
CA ASP A 23 -5.86 2.70 8.32
C ASP A 23 -4.47 2.12 8.63
N VAL A 24 -4.16 0.94 8.07
CA VAL A 24 -2.84 0.29 8.23
C VAL A 24 -1.73 1.11 7.58
N VAL A 25 -1.98 1.65 6.37
CA VAL A 25 -1.04 2.57 5.73
C VAL A 25 -0.79 3.79 6.60
N GLN A 26 -1.82 4.41 7.17
CA GLN A 26 -1.64 5.57 8.04
C GLN A 26 -0.85 5.23 9.31
N GLU A 27 -1.07 4.05 9.90
CA GLU A 27 -0.29 3.58 11.04
C GLU A 27 1.21 3.47 10.68
N ALA A 28 1.54 2.95 9.50
CA ALA A 28 2.91 2.91 9.02
C ALA A 28 3.48 4.32 8.79
N MET A 29 2.69 5.24 8.23
CA MET A 29 3.07 6.65 8.08
C MET A 29 3.42 7.33 9.42
N ARG A 30 2.62 7.08 10.46
CA ARG A 30 2.89 7.63 11.79
C ARG A 30 4.15 7.04 12.42
N ARG A 31 4.28 5.71 12.39
CA ARG A 31 5.37 5.00 13.08
C ARG A 31 6.73 5.13 12.41
N TYR A 32 6.78 5.00 11.08
CA TYR A 32 8.05 4.90 10.35
C TYR A 32 8.41 6.18 9.60
N PHE A 33 7.41 7.01 9.30
CA PHE A 33 7.62 8.26 8.58
C PHE A 33 7.39 9.51 9.46
N ASN A 34 7.27 9.35 10.79
CA ASN A 34 7.04 10.42 11.77
C ASN A 34 5.95 11.42 11.33
N ALA A 35 4.91 10.93 10.65
CA ALA A 35 3.78 11.76 10.26
C ALA A 35 2.98 12.15 11.52
N PRO A 36 2.61 13.43 11.70
CA PRO A 36 1.67 13.83 12.74
C PRO A 36 0.34 13.08 12.65
N ASP A 37 -0.38 12.94 13.76
CA ASP A 37 -1.60 12.12 13.84
C ASP A 37 -2.69 12.49 12.82
N ARG A 38 -2.81 13.78 12.52
CA ARG A 38 -3.78 14.33 11.57
C ARG A 38 -3.21 14.54 10.17
N ASP A 39 -1.94 14.19 9.96
CA ASP A 39 -1.28 14.23 8.66
C ASP A 39 -1.65 12.98 7.84
N ARG A 40 -2.93 12.91 7.45
CA ARG A 40 -3.54 11.79 6.73
C ARG A 40 -4.14 12.29 5.42
N TYR A 41 -3.37 12.19 4.35
CA TYR A 41 -3.80 12.52 2.99
C TYR A 41 -3.73 11.26 2.13
N GLN A 42 -4.89 10.65 1.91
CA GLN A 42 -5.01 9.38 1.20
C GLN A 42 -6.05 9.49 0.09
N ILE A 43 -5.68 9.05 -1.12
CA ILE A 43 -6.60 8.90 -2.25
C ILE A 43 -6.64 7.43 -2.59
N ILE A 44 -7.84 6.87 -2.63
CA ILE A 44 -8.05 5.47 -3.02
C ILE A 44 -8.78 5.46 -4.35
N THR A 45 -8.17 4.85 -5.36
CA THR A 45 -8.75 4.70 -6.69
C THR A 45 -9.01 3.23 -6.95
N GLN A 46 -10.21 2.90 -7.43
CA GLN A 46 -10.57 1.53 -7.81
C GLN A 46 -10.71 1.45 -9.33
N HIS A 47 -9.94 0.54 -9.91
CA HIS A 47 -9.73 0.35 -11.33
C HIS A 47 -10.32 -0.98 -11.78
N GLU A 48 -10.79 -1.05 -13.02
CA GLU A 48 -11.10 -2.34 -13.64
C GLU A 48 -9.80 -3.18 -13.79
N ASP A 49 -9.93 -4.49 -13.96
CA ASP A 49 -8.78 -5.40 -14.01
C ASP A 49 -7.80 -5.13 -15.16
N TYR A 50 -8.30 -4.59 -16.27
CA TYR A 50 -7.51 -4.19 -17.44
C TYR A 50 -6.81 -2.83 -17.30
N GLU A 51 -7.08 -2.06 -16.24
CA GLU A 51 -6.51 -0.73 -16.01
C GLU A 51 -5.21 -0.79 -15.19
N LEU A 52 -4.97 -1.88 -14.46
CA LEU A 52 -3.74 -2.12 -13.69
C LEU A 52 -2.89 -3.22 -14.36
N ILE A 53 -1.98 -2.81 -15.24
CA ILE A 53 -1.06 -3.72 -15.94
C ILE A 53 0.25 -3.80 -15.15
N CYS A 54 0.47 -4.90 -14.44
CA CYS A 54 1.68 -5.15 -13.66
C CYS A 54 2.24 -6.54 -13.97
N GLU A 55 3.53 -6.60 -14.28
CA GLU A 55 4.27 -7.84 -14.48
C GLU A 55 5.26 -8.05 -13.32
N ASP A 56 5.79 -9.26 -13.18
CA ASP A 56 6.60 -9.66 -12.04
C ASP A 56 8.08 -9.22 -12.14
N THR A 57 8.48 -8.55 -13.23
CA THR A 57 9.88 -8.18 -13.51
C THR A 57 10.83 -9.41 -13.50
N ASN A 58 10.33 -10.59 -13.87
CA ASN A 58 11.02 -11.88 -13.79
C ASN A 58 11.38 -12.33 -12.36
N LEU A 59 10.63 -11.88 -11.35
CA LEU A 59 10.82 -12.27 -9.95
C LEU A 59 10.00 -13.52 -9.56
N GLY A 60 9.13 -14.02 -10.44
CA GLY A 60 8.36 -15.25 -10.22
C GLY A 60 7.09 -15.07 -9.37
N PHE A 61 6.59 -13.84 -9.24
CA PHE A 61 5.35 -13.58 -8.49
C PHE A 61 4.10 -13.91 -9.30
N THR A 62 3.06 -14.37 -8.61
CA THR A 62 1.74 -14.64 -9.18
C THR A 62 0.71 -13.71 -8.57
N TRP A 63 0.03 -12.94 -9.41
CA TRP A 63 -1.01 -12.00 -8.98
C TRP A 63 -2.29 -12.75 -8.63
N SER A 64 -2.89 -12.46 -7.48
CA SER A 64 -4.14 -13.11 -7.04
C SER A 64 -5.41 -12.40 -7.54
N GLY A 65 -5.25 -11.35 -8.35
CA GLY A 65 -6.34 -10.44 -8.74
C GLY A 65 -6.72 -9.45 -7.63
N LYS A 66 -5.96 -9.41 -6.53
CA LYS A 66 -6.13 -8.46 -5.43
C LYS A 66 -4.96 -7.48 -5.31
N LEU A 67 -4.43 -7.02 -6.43
CA LEU A 67 -3.32 -6.08 -6.46
C LEU A 67 -3.62 -4.82 -5.62
N VAL A 68 -2.59 -4.35 -4.90
CA VAL A 68 -2.55 -3.10 -4.15
C VAL A 68 -1.28 -2.35 -4.57
N ILE A 69 -1.45 -1.18 -5.15
CA ILE A 69 -0.33 -0.30 -5.49
C ILE A 69 -0.36 0.90 -4.53
N ILE A 70 0.74 1.16 -3.84
CA ILE A 70 0.85 2.25 -2.86
C ILE A 70 1.93 3.22 -3.29
N GLN A 71 1.51 4.39 -3.77
CA GLN A 71 2.41 5.48 -4.09
C GLN A 71 2.50 6.46 -2.92
N ILE A 72 3.69 6.58 -2.32
CA ILE A 72 3.96 7.51 -1.21
C ILE A 72 4.79 8.70 -1.71
N PHE A 73 4.18 9.89 -1.79
CA PHE A 73 4.88 11.13 -2.07
C PHE A 73 5.43 11.74 -0.76
N GLN A 74 6.75 11.72 -0.60
CA GLN A 74 7.42 12.30 0.57
C GLN A 74 8.86 12.75 0.27
N GLN A 75 9.43 13.58 1.14
CA GLN A 75 10.81 14.09 1.05
C GLN A 75 11.60 13.78 2.33
N GLY A 76 12.93 13.75 2.23
CA GLY A 76 13.84 13.79 3.39
C GLY A 76 14.06 12.46 4.14
N ARG A 77 13.91 11.30 3.48
CA ARG A 77 14.16 9.98 4.08
C ARG A 77 15.35 9.27 3.45
N SER A 78 16.20 8.67 4.29
CA SER A 78 17.32 7.85 3.84
C SER A 78 16.84 6.54 3.22
N GLN A 79 17.73 5.83 2.53
CA GLN A 79 17.42 4.53 1.94
C GLN A 79 17.05 3.50 3.02
N GLU A 80 17.79 3.48 4.12
CA GLU A 80 17.58 2.55 5.25
C GLU A 80 16.20 2.76 5.88
N GLN A 81 15.79 4.02 6.05
CA GLN A 81 14.47 4.37 6.55
C GLN A 81 13.36 3.87 5.61
N LYS A 82 13.54 4.03 4.29
CA LYS A 82 12.57 3.54 3.29
C LYS A 82 12.44 2.03 3.33
N VAL A 83 13.57 1.30 3.33
CA VAL A 83 13.57 -0.17 3.37
C VAL A 83 12.90 -0.69 4.64
N ALA A 84 13.23 -0.14 5.81
CA ALA A 84 12.60 -0.52 7.07
C ALA A 84 11.09 -0.25 7.06
N ALA A 85 10.67 0.89 6.52
CA ALA A 85 9.27 1.25 6.41
C ALA A 85 8.49 0.35 5.44
N TYR A 86 9.06 -0.01 4.29
CA TYR A 86 8.43 -0.91 3.32
C TYR A 86 8.24 -2.32 3.89
N LYS A 87 9.27 -2.84 4.57
CA LYS A 87 9.17 -4.13 5.26
C LYS A 87 8.05 -4.12 6.31
N ALA A 88 8.03 -3.12 7.17
CA ALA A 88 7.00 -3.02 8.20
C ALA A 88 5.60 -2.77 7.63
N LEU A 89 5.48 -1.99 6.55
CA LEU A 89 4.22 -1.77 5.85
C LEU A 89 3.67 -3.10 5.31
N PHE A 90 4.52 -3.89 4.64
CA PHE A 90 4.14 -5.21 4.14
C PHE A 90 3.70 -6.14 5.28
N GLU A 91 4.48 -6.27 6.35
CA GLU A 91 4.12 -7.13 7.50
C GLU A 91 2.76 -6.76 8.11
N ASN A 92 2.46 -5.47 8.24
CA ASN A 92 1.19 -5.00 8.77
C ASN A 92 0.03 -5.25 7.79
N LEU A 93 0.23 -5.03 6.49
CA LEU A 93 -0.79 -5.27 5.46
C LEU A 93 -1.08 -6.76 5.28
N SER A 94 -0.05 -7.60 5.37
CA SER A 94 -0.21 -9.05 5.28
C SER A 94 -0.99 -9.59 6.48
N SER A 95 -0.62 -9.18 7.70
CA SER A 95 -1.27 -9.65 8.93
C SER A 95 -2.70 -9.12 9.13
N LYS A 96 -2.96 -7.85 8.80
CA LYS A 96 -4.26 -7.20 9.10
C LYS A 96 -5.21 -7.12 7.90
N CYS A 97 -4.69 -7.16 6.67
CA CYS A 97 -5.46 -6.97 5.44
C CYS A 97 -5.31 -8.15 4.46
N SER A 98 -4.64 -9.23 4.85
CA SER A 98 -4.43 -10.44 4.03
C SER A 98 -3.86 -10.14 2.65
N VAL A 99 -2.96 -9.14 2.56
CA VAL A 99 -2.22 -8.84 1.32
C VAL A 99 -1.07 -9.83 1.18
N SER A 100 -0.97 -10.48 0.02
CA SER A 100 0.10 -11.43 -0.28
C SER A 100 1.37 -10.70 -0.76
N GLU A 101 2.53 -11.36 -0.69
CA GLU A 101 3.80 -10.82 -1.20
C GLU A 101 3.71 -10.46 -2.68
N GLY A 102 2.97 -11.27 -3.46
CA GLY A 102 2.78 -11.06 -4.88
C GLY A 102 1.68 -10.08 -5.24
N ASP A 103 1.05 -9.38 -4.28
CA ASP A 103 -0.06 -8.44 -4.55
C ASP A 103 0.21 -7.02 -4.01
N LEU A 104 1.45 -6.71 -3.60
CA LEU A 104 1.81 -5.38 -3.09
C LEU A 104 2.92 -4.75 -3.93
N ILE A 105 2.67 -3.53 -4.41
CA ILE A 105 3.63 -2.67 -5.12
C ILE A 105 3.78 -1.35 -4.39
#